data_AF-A0A534RKS4-F1
#
_entry.id   AF-A0A534RKS4-F1
#
_cell.length_a   1.000
_cell.length_b   1.000
_cell.length_c   1.000
_cell.angle_alpha   90.00
_cell.angle_beta   90.00
_cell.angle_gamma   90.00
#
_symmetry.space_group_name_H-M   'P 1'
#
loop_
_entity.id
_entity.type
_entity.pdbx_description
1 polymer ?
#
loop_
_entity_poly.entity_id
_entity_poly.type
_entity_poly.pdbx_seq_one_letter_code
_entity_poly.pdbx_strand_id
1 'polypeptide(L)' 'MSAVAKRMLLHYQRGAFPAYEEADEGGMPQPCALGLPWVNPDTLRTLAKLSIPRTDPWGRPLPEPGK' A
#
# COMPACT_ATOMS: atom_id res chain seq x y z
N MET A 1 -16.66 22.19 3.09
CA MET A 1 -16.91 20.75 3.34
C MET A 1 -15.95 19.97 2.44
N SER A 2 -15.06 19.16 3.00
CA SER A 2 -14.14 18.34 2.20
C SER A 2 -14.95 17.24 1.51
N ALA A 3 -14.74 17.01 0.21
CA ALA A 3 -15.38 15.90 -0.49
C ALA A 3 -14.88 14.57 0.11
N VAL A 4 -15.79 13.63 0.34
CA VAL A 4 -15.46 12.28 0.83
C VAL A 4 -14.83 11.49 -0.32
N ALA A 5 -13.70 10.82 -0.05
CA ALA A 5 -13.04 9.97 -1.04
C ALA A 5 -13.94 8.77 -1.39
N LYS A 6 -14.01 8.45 -2.69
CA LYS A 6 -14.81 7.34 -3.25
C LYS A 6 -13.91 6.19 -3.67
N ARG A 7 -14.33 4.95 -3.39
CA ARG A 7 -13.67 3.71 -3.81
C ARG A 7 -14.56 2.93 -4.78
N MET A 8 -13.97 2.46 -5.87
CA MET A 8 -14.64 1.59 -6.83
C MET A 8 -14.72 0.15 -6.30
N LEU A 9 -15.93 -0.38 -6.18
CA LEU A 9 -16.20 -1.78 -5.82
C LEU A 9 -16.65 -2.54 -7.06
N LEU A 10 -15.88 -3.56 -7.46
CA LEU A 10 -16.20 -4.39 -8.62
C LEU A 10 -17.22 -5.49 -8.24
N HIS A 11 -18.25 -5.66 -9.07
CA HIS A 11 -19.24 -6.71 -8.93
C HIS A 11 -19.01 -7.81 -9.96
N TYR A 12 -18.24 -8.84 -9.59
CA TYR A 12 -17.90 -9.95 -10.49
C TYR A 12 -19.10 -10.78 -10.98
N GLN A 13 -20.24 -10.72 -10.28
CA GLN A 13 -21.49 -11.40 -10.65
C GLN A 13 -22.38 -10.55 -11.57
N ARG A 14 -22.05 -9.26 -11.77
CA ARG A 14 -22.85 -8.34 -12.59
C ARG A 14 -22.44 -8.52 -14.05
N GLY A 15 -23.26 -9.23 -14.83
CA GLY A 15 -23.03 -9.50 -16.26
C GLY A 15 -23.24 -8.32 -17.21
N ALA A 16 -23.26 -7.08 -16.71
CA ALA A 16 -23.54 -5.88 -17.50
C ALA A 16 -22.63 -4.71 -17.09
N PHE A 17 -22.28 -3.87 -18.07
CA PHE A 17 -21.45 -2.67 -17.86
C PHE A 17 -22.31 -1.48 -17.39
N PRO A 18 -21.85 -0.66 -16.41
CA PRO A 18 -20.64 -0.85 -15.60
C PRO A 18 -20.83 -1.89 -14.48
N ALA A 19 -19.88 -2.82 -14.36
CA ALA A 19 -19.84 -3.83 -13.31
C ALA A 19 -19.16 -3.34 -12.03
N TYR A 20 -19.40 -2.07 -11.66
CA TYR A 20 -18.85 -1.45 -10.45
C TYR A 20 -19.84 -0.49 -9.80
N GLU A 21 -19.59 -0.16 -8.53
CA GLU A 21 -20.21 0.96 -7.82
C GLU A 21 -19.14 1.82 -7.12
N GLU A 22 -19.45 3.09 -6.88
CA GLU A 22 -18.61 3.99 -6.08
C GLU A 22 -19.14 4.04 -4.64
N ALA A 23 -18.34 3.55 -3.69
CA ALA A 23 -18.66 3.57 -2.27
C ALA A 23 -17.86 4.66 -1.55
N ASP A 24 -18.45 5.24 -0.49
CA ASP A 24 -17.71 6.12 0.41
C ASP A 24 -16.59 5.33 1.12
N GLU A 25 -15.37 5.88 1.16
CA GLU A 25 -14.27 5.22 1.86
C GLU A 25 -14.44 5.20 3.38
N GLY A 26 -15.21 6.15 3.91
CA GLY A 26 -15.50 6.25 5.34
C GLY A 26 -16.32 5.04 5.81
N GLY A 27 -15.69 4.16 6.60
CA GLY A 27 -16.32 2.95 7.14
C GLY A 27 -15.99 1.66 6.37
N MET A 28 -15.24 1.75 5.26
CA MET A 28 -14.75 0.56 4.56
C MET A 28 -13.50 0.00 5.27
N PRO A 29 -13.35 -1.34 5.33
CA PRO A 29 -12.13 -1.95 5.85
C PRO A 29 -10.91 -1.44 5.09
N GLN A 30 -9.92 -0.97 5.84
CA GLN A 30 -8.63 -0.60 5.28
C GLN A 30 -7.73 -1.84 5.23
N PRO A 31 -6.90 -2.00 4.18
CA PRO A 31 -5.89 -3.04 4.17
C PRO A 31 -5.01 -2.94 5.42
N CYS A 32 -4.73 -4.06 6.08
CA CYS A 32 -3.87 -4.10 7.27
C CYS A 32 -2.45 -3.56 7.00
N ALA A 33 -2.00 -3.62 5.74
CA ALA A 33 -0.71 -3.10 5.29
C ALA A 33 -0.77 -1.64 4.80
N LEU A 34 -1.93 -0.98 4.84
CA LEU A 34 -2.05 0.39 4.36
C LEU A 34 -1.25 1.34 5.26
N GLY A 35 -0.31 2.07 4.66
CA GLY A 35 0.59 2.97 5.38
C GLY A 35 1.73 2.28 6.14
N LEU A 36 1.79 0.94 6.13
CA LEU A 36 2.93 0.21 6.67
C LEU A 36 4.07 0.19 5.65
N PRO A 37 5.33 0.33 6.10
CA PRO A 37 6.48 0.18 5.22
C PRO A 37 6.50 -1.24 4.64
N TRP A 38 6.91 -1.34 3.38
CA TRP A 38 7.10 -2.62 2.68
C TRP A 38 7.99 -3.60 3.44
N VAL A 39 8.98 -3.07 4.17
CA VAL A 39 9.89 -3.85 5.01
C VAL A 39 9.56 -3.58 6.48
N ASN A 40 9.32 -4.63 7.26
CA ASN A 40 9.04 -4.47 8.68
C ASN A 40 10.24 -3.81 9.42
N PRO A 41 10.01 -3.05 10.50
CA PRO A 41 11.07 -2.34 11.23
C PRO A 41 12.17 -3.26 11.77
N ASP A 42 11.82 -4.51 12.11
CA ASP A 42 12.75 -5.48 12.68
C ASP A 42 13.76 -5.97 11.63
N THR A 43 13.29 -6.17 10.40
CA THR A 43 14.12 -6.45 9.23
C THR A 43 15.02 -5.25 8.94
N LEU A 44 14.49 -4.02 8.98
CA LEU A 44 15.34 -2.82 8.80
C LEU A 44 16.48 -2.76 9.83
N ARG A 45 16.21 -3.06 11.10
CA ARG A 45 17.26 -3.12 12.14
C ARG A 45 18.27 -4.22 11.89
N THR A 46 17.83 -5.35 11.35
CA THR A 46 18.71 -6.48 11.02
C THR A 46 19.61 -6.17 9.83
N LEU A 47 19.04 -5.60 8.77
CA LEU A 47 19.79 -5.16 7.57
C LEU A 47 20.86 -4.13 7.92
N ALA A 48 20.55 -3.17 8.81
CA ALA A 48 21.51 -2.19 9.29
C ALA A 48 22.68 -2.82 10.06
N LYS A 49 22.44 -3.84 10.89
CA LYS A 49 23.52 -4.57 11.60
C LYS A 49 24.43 -5.35 10.66
N LEU A 50 23.88 -5.84 9.55
CA LEU A 50 24.60 -6.64 8.57
C LEU A 50 25.22 -5.79 7.44
N SER A 51 25.06 -4.46 7.49
CA SER A 51 25.48 -3.55 6.41
C SER A 51 24.92 -3.95 5.04
N ILE A 52 23.71 -4.54 5.01
CA ILE A 52 23.03 -4.91 3.77
C ILE A 52 22.25 -3.68 3.29
N PRO A 53 22.47 -3.21 2.05
CA PRO A 53 21.77 -2.04 1.53
C PRO A 53 20.27 -2.31 1.40
N ARG A 54 19.46 -1.28 1.60
CA ARG A 54 18.02 -1.38 1.37
C ARG A 54 17.75 -1.49 -0.12
N THR A 55 16.77 -2.30 -0.49
CA THR A 55 16.33 -2.47 -1.88
C THR A 55 14.86 -2.12 -2.07
N ASP A 56 14.51 -1.78 -3.30
CA ASP A 56 13.13 -1.69 -3.75
C ASP A 56 12.50 -3.10 -3.89
N PRO A 57 11.20 -3.23 -4.19
CA PRO A 57 10.54 -4.53 -4.40
C PRO A 57 11.14 -5.39 -5.53
N TRP A 58 11.98 -4.82 -6.40
CA TRP A 58 12.66 -5.50 -7.50
C TRP A 58 14.14 -5.77 -7.22
N GLY A 59 14.59 -5.56 -5.97
CA GLY A 59 15.97 -5.81 -5.56
C GLY A 59 16.98 -4.73 -5.96
N ARG A 60 16.53 -3.57 -6.46
CA ARG A 60 17.43 -2.47 -6.82
C ARG A 60 17.79 -1.68 -5.56
N PRO A 61 19.06 -1.29 -5.38
CA PRO A 61 19.46 -0.47 -4.23
C PRO A 61 18.67 0.83 -4.17
N LEU A 62 18.12 1.14 -3.00
CA LEU A 62 17.54 2.45 -2.73
C LEU A 62 18.68 3.46 -2.51
N PRO A 63 18.51 4.73 -2.91
CA PRO A 63 19.48 5.77 -2.58
C PRO A 63 19.62 5.85 -1.06
N GLU A 64 20.87 6.01 -0.59
CA GLU A 64 21.15 6.20 0.83
C GLU A 64 20.29 7.37 1.35
N PRO A 65 19.56 7.18 2.47
CA PRO A 65 18.81 8.28 3.06
C PRO A 65 19.79 9.41 3.36
N GLY A 66 19.53 10.59 2.78
CA GLY A 66 20.41 11.75 2.84
C GLY A 66 20.83 12.05 4.28
N LYS A 67 22.14 12.33 4.44
CA LYS A 67 22.72 12.89 5.66
C LYS A 67 22.02 14.17 6.10
#